data_AF-A0A6G3WSQ7-F1
#
_entry.id   AF-A0A6G3WSQ7-F1
#
_cell.length_a   1.000
_cell.length_b   1.000
_cell.length_c   1.000
_cell.angle_alpha   90.00
_cell.angle_beta   90.00
_cell.angle_gamma   90.00
#
_symmetry.space_group_name_H-M   'P 1'
#
loop_
_entity.id
_entity.type
_entity.pdbx_description
1 polymer ?
#
loop_
_entity_poly.entity_id
_entity_poly.type
_entity_poly.pdbx_seq_one_letter_code
_entity_poly.pdbx_strand_id
1 'polypeptide(L)' 'ANGALHGTKPIDLVVGLIHEIRGRFPDLDPAAIDDIVLGVVSPLGDQGSDIARIAAIAAGLPDSVAGVQENRFCASGL' A
#
# COMPACT_ATOMS: atom_id res chain seq x y z
N ALA A 1 9.08 -13.02 -17.69
CA ALA A 1 7.87 -12.48 -18.34
C ALA A 1 8.18 -11.11 -18.93
N ASN A 2 7.40 -10.63 -19.91
CA ASN A 2 7.65 -9.39 -20.67
C ASN A 2 6.61 -8.28 -20.40
N GLY A 3 5.84 -8.37 -19.32
CA GLY A 3 4.92 -7.31 -18.90
C GLY A 3 5.67 -6.10 -18.35
N ALA A 4 5.15 -4.89 -18.60
CA ALA A 4 5.81 -3.64 -18.23
C ALA A 4 6.12 -3.51 -16.73
N LEU A 5 5.29 -4.10 -15.86
CA LEU A 5 5.43 -4.06 -14.40
C LEU A 5 6.03 -5.35 -13.80
N HIS A 6 6.49 -6.31 -14.62
CA HIS A 6 6.96 -7.60 -14.12
C HIS A 6 8.15 -7.49 -13.16
N GLY A 7 9.03 -6.51 -13.37
CA GLY A 7 10.18 -6.25 -12.51
C GLY A 7 9.91 -5.30 -11.35
N THR A 8 8.70 -4.75 -11.25
CA THR A 8 8.31 -3.81 -10.18
C THR A 8 7.83 -4.60 -8.98
N LYS A 9 8.36 -4.32 -7.79
CA LYS A 9 7.86 -4.98 -6.59
C LYS A 9 6.43 -4.51 -6.29
N PRO A 10 5.53 -5.37 -5.81
CA PRO A 10 4.16 -4.98 -5.47
C PRO A 10 4.09 -3.79 -4.50
N ILE A 11 4.99 -3.72 -3.53
CA ILE A 11 5.04 -2.61 -2.57
C ILE A 11 5.35 -1.26 -3.24
N ASP A 12 6.21 -1.25 -4.27
CA ASP A 12 6.57 -0.02 -4.98
C ASP A 12 5.36 0.57 -5.73
N LEU A 13 4.43 -0.30 -6.17
CA LEU A 13 3.17 0.14 -6.80
C LEU A 13 2.29 0.90 -5.80
N VAL A 14 2.22 0.47 -4.54
CA VAL A 14 1.41 1.13 -3.50
C VAL A 14 2.09 2.41 -3.03
N VAL A 15 3.40 2.37 -2.76
CA VAL A 15 4.18 3.53 -2.33
C VAL A 15 4.10 4.66 -3.36
N GLY A 16 4.18 4.33 -4.65
CA GLY A 16 4.02 5.31 -5.72
C GLY A 16 2.70 6.07 -5.65
N LEU A 17 1.59 5.37 -5.36
CA LEU A 17 0.27 5.99 -5.21
C LEU A 17 0.16 6.86 -3.95
N ILE A 18 0.75 6.43 -2.82
CA ILE A 18 0.80 7.24 -1.60
C ILE A 18 1.56 8.55 -1.85
N HIS A 19 2.70 8.50 -2.53
CA HIS A 19 3.46 9.69 -2.90
C HIS A 19 2.68 10.61 -3.85
N GLU A 20 1.97 10.05 -4.82
CA GLU A 20 1.14 10.83 -5.74
C GLU A 20 -0.01 11.56 -5.00
N ILE A 21 -0.70 10.88 -4.07
CA ILE A 21 -1.76 11.50 -3.25
C ILE A 21 -1.18 12.66 -2.44
N ARG A 22 -0.03 12.46 -1.77
CA ARG A 22 0.65 13.52 -1.01
C ARG A 22 1.12 14.67 -1.89
N GLY A 23 1.55 14.38 -3.13
CA GLY A 23 1.92 15.41 -4.10
C GLY A 23 0.73 16.26 -4.55
N ARG A 24 -0.47 15.66 -4.66
CA ARG A 24 -1.72 16.37 -4.98
C ARG A 24 -2.26 17.19 -3.81
N PHE A 25 -2.02 16.73 -2.58
CA PHE A 25 -2.47 17.37 -1.35
C PHE A 25 -1.29 17.65 -0.41
N PRO A 26 -0.43 18.63 -0.75
CA PRO A 26 0.80 18.91 0.00
C PRO A 26 0.54 19.38 1.44
N ASP A 27 -0.64 19.94 1.71
CA ASP A 27 -1.04 20.43 3.02
C ASP A 27 -1.77 19.38 3.89
N LEU A 28 -1.95 18.15 3.39
CA LEU A 28 -2.52 17.05 4.17
C LEU A 28 -1.52 16.63 5.25
N ASP A 29 -1.95 16.68 6.51
CA ASP A 29 -1.18 16.13 7.63
C ASP A 29 -1.12 14.59 7.52
N PRO A 30 0.06 13.98 7.33
CA PRO A 30 0.18 12.52 7.28
C PRO A 30 -0.24 11.84 8.57
N ALA A 31 -0.20 12.53 9.72
CA ALA A 31 -0.64 11.98 11.00
C ALA A 31 -2.16 11.89 11.13
N ALA A 32 -2.91 12.52 10.22
CA ALA A 32 -4.37 12.40 10.14
C ALA A 32 -4.84 11.11 9.43
N ILE A 33 -3.91 10.30 8.89
CA ILE A 33 -4.23 9.01 8.29
C ILE A 33 -4.28 7.96 9.40
N ASP A 34 -5.46 7.41 9.66
CA ASP A 34 -5.62 6.41 10.73
C ASP A 34 -5.18 5.01 10.28
N ASP A 35 -5.57 4.58 9.07
CA ASP A 35 -5.37 3.21 8.60
C ASP A 35 -5.27 3.12 7.06
N ILE A 36 -4.58 2.11 6.57
CA ILE A 36 -4.53 1.71 5.16
C ILE A 36 -5.11 0.30 5.03
N VAL A 37 -6.28 0.20 4.41
CA VAL A 37 -6.92 -1.09 4.10
C VAL A 37 -6.56 -1.49 2.67
N LEU A 38 -5.87 -2.63 2.51
CA LEU A 38 -5.44 -3.11 1.19
C LEU A 38 -5.91 -4.52 0.91
N GLY A 39 -6.69 -4.68 -0.16
CA GLY A 39 -7.15 -5.97 -0.63
C GLY A 39 -6.08 -6.75 -1.39
N VAL A 40 -5.73 -7.95 -0.92
CA VAL A 40 -4.68 -8.79 -1.54
C VAL A 40 -5.12 -10.25 -1.59
N VAL A 41 -5.28 -10.79 -2.82
CA VAL A 41 -5.78 -12.16 -3.02
C VAL A 41 -4.75 -13.24 -2.67
N SER A 42 -3.47 -12.97 -2.94
CA SER A 42 -2.36 -13.90 -2.72
C SER A 42 -1.33 -13.29 -1.75
N PRO A 43 -1.64 -13.22 -0.45
CA PRO A 43 -0.81 -12.53 0.54
C PRO A 43 0.38 -13.38 1.00
N LEU A 44 1.32 -13.62 0.08
CA LEU A 44 2.49 -14.46 0.28
C LEU A 44 3.69 -13.90 -0.47
N GLY A 45 4.91 -14.21 0.01
CA GLY A 45 6.15 -13.70 -0.58
C GLY A 45 6.17 -12.18 -0.58
N ASP A 46 6.41 -11.58 -1.75
CA ASP A 46 6.47 -10.12 -1.94
C ASP A 46 5.15 -9.39 -1.60
N GLN A 47 4.04 -10.11 -1.45
CA GLN A 47 2.72 -9.58 -1.07
C GLN A 47 2.29 -10.00 0.35
N GLY A 48 3.15 -10.67 1.11
CA GLY A 48 2.85 -11.14 2.45
C GLY A 48 3.18 -10.14 3.55
N SER A 49 3.09 -10.62 4.80
CA SER A 49 3.48 -9.87 6.01
C SER A 49 2.79 -8.51 6.18
N ASP A 50 1.50 -8.45 5.79
CA ASP A 50 0.71 -7.22 5.80
C ASP A 50 1.34 -6.10 4.97
N ILE A 51 1.27 -6.27 3.65
CA ILE A 51 1.82 -5.30 2.69
C ILE A 51 1.19 -3.90 2.82
N ALA A 52 0.01 -3.75 3.44
CA ALA A 52 -0.56 -2.44 3.72
C ALA A 52 0.31 -1.67 4.74
N ARG A 53 0.63 -2.30 5.87
CA ARG A 53 1.50 -1.70 6.89
C ARG A 53 2.92 -1.50 6.38
N ILE A 54 3.46 -2.45 5.60
CA ILE A 54 4.80 -2.29 5.03
C ILE A 54 4.81 -1.11 4.05
N ALA A 55 3.77 -0.91 3.23
CA ALA A 55 3.68 0.23 2.32
C ALA A 55 3.62 1.57 3.06
N ALA A 56 2.89 1.67 4.18
CA ALA A 56 2.87 2.87 5.01
C ALA A 56 4.28 3.27 5.48
N ILE A 57 5.02 2.30 6.04
CA ILE A 57 6.40 2.48 6.50
C ILE A 57 7.32 2.87 5.33
N ALA A 58 7.23 2.15 4.21
CA ALA A 58 8.07 2.38 3.04
C ALA A 58 7.81 3.74 2.37
N ALA A 59 6.58 4.27 2.45
CA ALA A 59 6.22 5.60 1.99
C ALA A 59 6.59 6.74 2.97
N GLY A 60 7.19 6.39 4.11
CA GLY A 60 7.58 7.33 5.16
C GLY A 60 6.41 7.99 5.86
N LEU A 61 5.26 7.29 5.96
CA LEU A 61 4.16 7.74 6.81
C LEU A 61 4.51 7.58 8.30
N PRO A 62 3.88 8.35 9.20
CA PRO A 62 4.10 8.21 10.64
C PRO A 62 3.84 6.79 11.15
N ASP A 63 4.55 6.36 12.19
CA ASP A 63 4.37 5.03 12.79
C ASP A 63 2.95 4.81 13.35
N SER A 64 2.21 5.89 13.62
CA SER A 64 0.81 5.87 14.03
C SER A 64 -0.15 5.38 12.95
N VAL A 65 0.23 5.47 11.67
CA VAL A 65 -0.63 5.06 10.54
C VAL A 65 -0.70 3.54 10.50
N ALA A 66 -1.86 2.96 10.84
CA ALA A 66 -2.05 1.52 10.80
C ALA A 66 -2.07 0.99 9.35
N GLY A 67 -2.06 -0.34 9.23
CA GLY A 67 -2.31 -1.01 7.97
C GLY A 67 -2.99 -2.35 8.24
N VAL A 68 -3.85 -2.77 7.32
CA VAL A 68 -4.45 -4.09 7.32
C VAL A 68 -4.59 -4.63 5.91
N GLN A 69 -4.26 -5.92 5.77
CA GLN A 69 -4.36 -6.65 4.53
C GLN A 69 -5.51 -7.65 4.59
N GLU A 70 -6.50 -7.48 3.72
CA GLU A 70 -7.72 -8.29 3.69
C GLU A 70 -7.83 -9.13 2.43
N ASN A 71 -8.54 -10.25 2.53
CA ASN A 71 -8.77 -11.16 1.39
C ASN A 71 -10.22 -11.66 1.31
N ARG A 72 -10.94 -11.14 0.31
CA ARG A 72 -12.25 -11.60 -0.14
C ARG A 72 -12.24 -11.95 -1.64
N PHE A 73 -11.16 -12.60 -2.09
CA PHE A 73 -10.92 -12.92 -3.50
C PHE A 73 -11.08 -11.68 -4.40
N CYS A 74 -11.81 -11.78 -5.50
CA CYS A 74 -12.00 -10.69 -6.46
C CYS A 74 -12.65 -9.44 -5.84
N ALA A 75 -13.27 -9.56 -4.66
CA ALA A 75 -13.92 -8.45 -3.96
C ALA A 75 -13.05 -7.80 -2.87
N SER A 76 -11.76 -8.15 -2.73
CA SER A 76 -10.91 -7.60 -1.66
C SER A 76 -10.69 -6.08 -1.76
N GLY A 77 -10.73 -5.52 -2.97
CA GLY A 77 -10.44 -4.11 -3.21
C GLY A 77 -11.66 -3.21 -3.39
N LEU A 78 -12.88 -3.77 -3.29
CA LEU A 78 -14.15 -3.03 -3.40
C LEU A 78 -14.65 -2.63 -2.02
#